data_AF-A0A497J613-F1
#
_entry.id   AF-A0A497J613-F1
#
_cell.length_a   1.000
_cell.length_b   1.000
_cell.length_c   1.000
_cell.angle_alpha   90.00
_cell.angle_beta   90.00
_cell.angle_gamma   90.00
#
_symmetry.space_group_name_H-M   'P 1'
#
loop_
_entity.id
_entity.type
_entity.pdbx_description
1 polymer ?
#
loop_
_entity_poly.entity_id
_entity_poly.type
_entity_poly.pdbx_seq_one_letter_code
_entity_poly.pdbx_strand_id
1 'polypeptide(L)' 'MMVVIIVGGQWGDEGKGKIVSYLCLHDKPDIIARAGVGPNAGHTVTYKGKKYGVRL' A
#
# COMPACT_ATOMS: atom_id res chain seq x y z
N MET A 1 11.67 13.58 -12.27
CA MET A 1 10.99 13.18 -11.02
C MET A 1 9.93 12.16 -11.40
N MET A 2 9.91 10.98 -10.79
CA MET A 2 9.03 9.87 -11.16
C MET A 2 7.93 9.72 -10.10
N VAL A 3 6.68 9.56 -10.54
CA VAL A 3 5.53 9.31 -9.67
C VAL A 3 5.03 7.90 -9.95
N VAL A 4 4.86 7.11 -8.89
CA VAL A 4 4.34 5.74 -8.98
C VAL A 4 2.91 5.72 -8.42
N ILE A 5 1.99 5.19 -9.22
CA ILE A 5 0.58 5.03 -8.82
C ILE A 5 0.27 3.52 -8.79
N ILE A 6 -0.22 3.04 -7.65
CA ILE A 6 -0.64 1.65 -7.48
C ILE A 6 -2.16 1.60 -7.44
N VAL A 7 -2.76 0.88 -8.39
CA VAL A 7 -4.20 0.63 -8.47
C VAL A 7 -4.49 -0.86 -8.60
N GLY A 8 -5.72 -1.25 -8.24
CA GLY A 8 -6.20 -2.62 -8.44
C GLY A 8 -6.90 -2.71 -9.78
N GLY A 9 -6.65 -3.77 -10.54
CA GLY A 9 -7.33 -4.04 -11.80
C GLY A 9 -8.57 -4.94 -11.66
N GLN A 10 -8.92 -5.33 -10.43
CA GLN A 10 -10.00 -6.28 -10.14
C GLN A 10 -10.97 -5.66 -9.11
N TRP A 11 -11.64 -6.52 -8.33
CA TRP A 11 -12.63 -6.12 -7.33
C TRP A 11 -12.05 -6.00 -5.91
N GLY A 12 -10.81 -5.53 -5.78
CA GLY A 12 -10.17 -5.35 -4.48
C GLY A 12 -9.36 -6.56 -4.02
N ASP A 13 -8.72 -6.39 -2.86
CA ASP A 13 -7.87 -7.39 -2.20
C ASP A 13 -6.76 -8.04 -3.04
N GLU A 14 -6.30 -7.38 -4.10
CA GLU A 14 -5.22 -7.83 -4.98
C GLU A 14 -3.82 -7.73 -4.33
N GLY A 15 -3.75 -7.33 -3.06
CA GLY A 15 -2.49 -7.21 -2.34
C GLY A 15 -1.75 -5.89 -2.55
N LYS A 16 -2.44 -4.82 -2.97
CA LYS A 16 -1.87 -3.46 -3.13
C LYS A 16 -0.98 -3.02 -1.96
N GLY A 17 -1.41 -3.27 -0.73
CA GLY A 17 -0.62 -2.96 0.48
C GLY A 17 0.76 -3.62 0.53
N LYS A 18 0.88 -4.86 0.04
CA LYS A 18 2.16 -5.58 -0.03
C LYS A 18 3.11 -4.94 -1.04
N ILE A 19 2.60 -4.56 -2.21
CA ILE A 19 3.38 -3.87 -3.26
C ILE A 19 3.86 -2.51 -2.73
N VAL A 20 2.96 -1.72 -2.14
CA VAL A 20 3.32 -0.43 -1.50
C VAL A 20 4.42 -0.65 -0.46
N SER A 21 4.28 -1.63 0.43
CA SER A 21 5.29 -1.93 1.45
C SER A 21 6.66 -2.29 0.86
N TYR A 22 6.69 -3.02 -0.25
CA TYR A 22 7.95 -3.37 -0.94
C TYR A 22 8.61 -2.11 -1.52
N LEU A 23 7.86 -1.28 -2.26
CA LEU A 23 8.41 -0.06 -2.85
C LEU A 23 8.88 0.94 -1.80
N CYS A 24 8.16 1.08 -0.68
CA CYS A 24 8.60 1.96 0.40
C CYS A 24 9.96 1.55 0.98
N LEU A 25 10.23 0.25 1.09
CA LEU A 25 11.50 -0.27 1.60
C LEU A 25 12.63 -0.20 0.56
N HIS A 26 12.30 -0.45 -0.71
CA HIS A 26 13.26 -0.48 -1.81
C HIS A 26 13.65 0.94 -2.27
N ASP A 27 12.65 1.78 -2.56
CA ASP A 27 12.83 3.09 -3.20
C ASP A 27 12.92 4.25 -2.22
N LYS A 28 12.47 4.06 -0.96
CA LYS A 28 12.50 5.07 0.12
C LYS A 28 11.93 6.44 -0.29
N PRO A 29 10.68 6.50 -0.77
CA PRO A 29 10.07 7.76 -1.19
C PRO A 29 9.90 8.72 0.00
N ASP A 30 10.13 10.01 -0.23
CA ASP A 30 9.94 11.05 0.79
C ASP A 30 8.45 11.26 1.16
N ILE A 31 7.54 10.99 0.21
CA ILE A 31 6.10 11.19 0.37
C ILE A 31 5.34 9.95 -0.09
N ILE A 32 4.39 9.51 0.75
CA ILE A 32 3.45 8.43 0.45
C ILE A 32 2.04 8.96 0.69
N ALA A 33 1.20 8.91 -0.34
CA ALA A 33 -0.19 9.37 -0.26
C ALA A 33 -1.15 8.21 -0.54
N ARG A 34 -2.26 8.17 0.22
CA ARG A 34 -3.35 7.21 0.02
C ARG A 34 -4.55 7.91 -0.59
N ALA A 35 -5.07 7.35 -1.68
CA ALA A 35 -6.30 7.77 -2.34
C ALA A 35 -7.36 6.66 -2.28
N GLY A 36 -8.54 6.93 -2.84
CA GLY A 36 -9.69 6.02 -2.87
C GLY A 36 -10.83 6.50 -1.97
N VAL A 37 -11.80 5.60 -1.72
CA VAL A 37 -13.08 5.95 -1.06
C VAL A 37 -12.93 6.25 0.44
N GLY A 38 -11.98 5.62 1.13
CA GLY A 38 -11.77 5.82 2.58
C GLY A 38 -11.43 4.53 3.34
N PRO A 39 -11.91 4.34 4.58
CA PRO A 39 -11.51 3.22 5.45
C PRO A 39 -12.09 1.85 5.07
N ASN A 40 -12.86 1.77 3.98
CA ASN A 40 -13.54 0.56 3.54
C ASN A 40 -12.55 -0.53 3.05
N ALA A 41 -11.37 -0.13 2.58
CA ALA A 41 -10.33 -1.05 2.14
C ALA A 41 -9.30 -1.30 3.25
N GLY A 42 -9.00 -2.57 3.52
CA GLY A 42 -7.92 -2.99 4.42
C GLY A 42 -6.67 -3.41 3.66
N HIS A 43 -5.52 -2.86 4.04
CA HIS A 43 -4.22 -3.31 3.54
C HIS A 43 -3.48 -4.03 4.65
N THR A 44 -3.13 -5.29 4.37
CA THR A 44 -2.34 -6.10 5.30
C THR A 44 -0.89 -6.12 4.85
N VAL A 45 0.01 -5.76 5.76
CA VAL A 45 1.46 -5.78 5.53
C VAL A 45 2.17 -6.52 6.67
N THR A 46 3.33 -7.11 6.37
CA THR A 46 4.21 -7.71 7.38
C THR A 46 5.49 -6.91 7.43
N TYR A 47 5.83 -6.37 8.59
CA TYR A 47 7.06 -5.63 8.82
C TYR A 47 7.77 -6.19 10.05
N LYS A 48 9.04 -6.59 9.88
CA LYS A 48 9.87 -7.20 10.93
C LYS A 48 9.17 -8.35 11.68
N GLY A 49 8.53 -9.25 10.93
CA GLY A 49 7.81 -10.41 11.48
C GLY A 49 6.45 -10.10 12.11
N LYS A 50 6.04 -8.84 12.22
CA LYS A 50 4.73 -8.44 12.74
C LYS A 50 3.77 -8.08 11.62
N LYS A 51 2.52 -8.56 11.73
CA LYS A 51 1.43 -8.29 10.79
C LYS A 51 0.65 -7.04 11.22
N TYR A 52 0.36 -6.17 10.27
CA TYR A 52 -0.41 -4.94 10.45
C TYR A 52 -1.57 -4.91 9.46
N GLY A 53 -2.75 -4.50 9.93
CA GLY A 53 -3.91 -4.21 9.08
C GLY A 53 -4.22 -2.72 9.14
N VAL A 54 -4.02 -2.00 8.04
CA VAL A 54 -4.25 -0.55 7.95
C VAL A 54 -5.46 -0.26 7.09
N ARG A 55 -6.29 0.68 7.54
CA ARG A 55 -7.48 1.16 6.82
C ARG A 55 -7.45 2.68 6.59
N LEU A 56 -6.59 3.41 7.30
CA LEU A 56 -6.26 4.82 7.14
C LEU A 56 -4.80 4.99 7.56
#